data_AF-A0A4Z0ZZX6-F1
#
_entry.id   AF-A0A4Z0ZZX6-F1
#
_cell.length_a   1.000
_cell.length_b   1.000
_cell.length_c   1.000
_cell.angle_alpha   90.00
_cell.angle_beta   90.00
_cell.angle_gamma   90.00
#
_symmetry.space_group_name_H-M   'P 1'
#
loop_
_entity.id
_entity.type
_entity.pdbx_description
1 polymer ?
#
loop_
_entity_poly.entity_id
_entity_poly.type
_entity_poly.pdbx_seq_one_letter_code
_entity_poly.pdbx_strand_id
1 'polypeptide(L)'
;MKRKISVTLSLLFLLLLFWAQWNWKHLSSFPSIISSFYSKEYCSCYFVMELSEEQCHDFARQWVPISEFKLDKENTSVTVKGLGKTNTAKFQSKEYGCTLLNEGTN
;
A
#
# COMPACT_ATOMS: atom_id res chain seq x y z
N MET A 1 -11.07 -42.33 2.26
CA MET A 1 -11.16 -41.00 2.92
C MET A 1 -10.29 -39.95 2.23
N LYS A 2 -8.99 -40.20 2.01
CA LYS A 2 -8.06 -39.27 1.32
C LYS A 2 -8.56 -38.77 -0.06
N ARG A 3 -9.14 -39.66 -0.88
CA ARG A 3 -9.70 -39.29 -2.20
C ARG A 3 -10.88 -38.31 -2.10
N LYS A 4 -11.76 -38.47 -1.10
CA LYS A 4 -12.89 -37.56 -0.88
C LYS A 4 -12.41 -36.18 -0.43
N ILE A 5 -11.46 -36.14 0.52
CA ILE A 5 -10.85 -34.90 1.01
C ILE A 5 -10.15 -34.14 -0.12
N SER A 6 -9.38 -34.85 -0.95
CA SER A 6 -8.70 -34.25 -2.11
C SER A 6 -9.69 -33.64 -3.10
N VAL A 7 -10.78 -34.35 -3.44
CA VAL A 7 -11.81 -33.81 -4.34
C VAL A 7 -12.49 -32.57 -3.74
N THR A 8 -12.82 -32.60 -2.44
CA THR A 8 -13.42 -31.44 -1.76
C THR A 8 -12.48 -30.22 -1.75
N LEU A 9 -11.19 -30.42 -1.47
CA LEU A 9 -10.19 -29.34 -1.51
C LEU A 9 -10.04 -28.76 -2.92
N SER A 10 -10.01 -29.62 -3.95
CA SER A 10 -9.95 -29.17 -5.34
C SER A 10 -11.19 -28.35 -5.74
N LEU A 11 -12.39 -28.78 -5.35
CA LEU A 11 -13.62 -28.03 -5.60
C LEU A 11 -13.61 -26.68 -4.87
N LEU A 12 -13.18 -26.65 -3.61
CA LEU A 12 -13.07 -25.41 -2.84
C LEU A 12 -12.05 -24.44 -3.45
N PHE A 13 -10.92 -24.96 -3.93
CA PHE A 13 -9.92 -24.15 -4.63
C PHE A 13 -10.46 -23.57 -5.94
N LEU A 14 -11.19 -24.36 -6.74
CA LEU A 14 -11.83 -23.86 -7.97
C LEU A 14 -12.88 -22.78 -7.67
N LEU A 15 -13.67 -22.94 -6.60
CA LEU A 15 -14.62 -21.92 -6.15
C LEU A 15 -13.90 -20.62 -5.75
N LEU A 16 -12.77 -20.71 -5.03
CA LEU A 16 -11.97 -19.55 -4.67
C LEU A 16 -11.38 -18.84 -5.90
N LEU A 17 -10.88 -19.59 -6.88
CA LEU A 17 -10.37 -19.01 -8.13
C LEU A 17 -11.47 -18.32 -8.93
N PHE A 18 -12.66 -18.93 -9.03
CA PHE A 18 -13.80 -18.31 -9.69
C PHE A 18 -14.23 -17.02 -8.99
N TRP A 19 -14.32 -17.04 -7.66
CA TRP A 19 -14.60 -15.86 -6.86
C TRP A 19 -13.53 -14.76 -7.04
N ALA A 20 -12.25 -15.13 -7.04
CA ALA A 20 -11.15 -14.20 -7.23
C ALA A 20 -11.16 -13.55 -8.62
N GLN A 21 -11.48 -14.33 -9.67
CA GLN A 21 -11.65 -13.82 -11.03
C GLN A 21 -12.81 -12.82 -11.09
N TRP A 22 -13.96 -13.14 -10.50
CA TRP A 22 -15.12 -12.24 -10.46
C TRP A 22 -14.82 -10.93 -9.71
N ASN A 23 -13.99 -10.99 -8.68
CA ASN A 23 -13.63 -9.85 -7.83
C ASN A 23 -12.25 -9.26 -8.20
N TRP A 24 -11.70 -9.58 -9.36
CA TRP A 24 -10.31 -9.27 -9.70
C TRP A 24 -9.97 -7.79 -9.57
N LYS A 25 -10.90 -6.90 -9.94
CA LYS A 25 -10.75 -5.44 -9.78
C LYS A 25 -10.44 -5.02 -8.34
N HIS A 26 -11.08 -5.65 -7.35
CA HIS A 26 -10.86 -5.32 -5.94
C HIS A 26 -9.55 -5.93 -5.45
N LEU A 27 -9.28 -7.19 -5.80
CA LEU A 27 -8.04 -7.88 -5.44
C LEU A 27 -6.80 -7.19 -6.01
N SER A 28 -6.85 -6.72 -7.26
CA SER A 28 -5.73 -6.04 -7.91
C SER A 28 -5.45 -4.64 -7.36
N SER A 29 -6.42 -4.03 -6.68
CA SER A 29 -6.28 -2.72 -6.03
C SER A 29 -5.66 -2.80 -4.63
N PHE A 30 -5.69 -3.98 -4.00
CA PHE A 30 -5.17 -4.16 -2.64
C PHE A 30 -3.65 -3.95 -2.53
N PRO A 31 -2.79 -4.47 -3.43
CA PRO A 31 -1.34 -4.34 -3.27
C PRO A 31 -0.82 -2.90 -3.14
N SER A 32 -1.45 -1.93 -3.79
CA SER A 32 -1.04 -0.52 -3.70
C SER A 32 -1.36 0.12 -2.35
N ILE A 33 -2.24 -0.47 -1.54
CA ILE A 33 -2.69 0.14 -0.28
C ILE A 33 -1.52 0.38 0.68
N ILE A 34 -0.55 -0.54 0.71
CA ILE A 34 0.59 -0.47 1.64
C ILE A 34 1.51 0.68 1.29
N SER A 35 1.98 0.75 0.04
CA SER A 35 2.85 1.84 -0.42
C SER A 35 2.13 3.19 -0.43
N SER A 36 0.86 3.23 -0.83
CA SER A 36 0.03 4.45 -0.82
C SER A 36 -0.18 5.00 0.58
N PHE A 37 -0.60 4.15 1.53
CA PHE A 37 -0.80 4.55 2.92
C PHE A 37 0.51 5.03 3.54
N TYR A 38 1.56 4.21 3.48
CA TYR A 38 2.82 4.53 4.15
C TYR A 38 3.44 5.82 3.63
N SER A 39 3.48 6.01 2.31
CA SER A 39 4.02 7.24 1.72
C SER A 39 3.25 8.49 2.15
N LYS A 40 1.91 8.42 2.19
CA LYS A 40 1.05 9.56 2.55
C LYS A 40 1.13 9.91 4.03
N GLU A 41 1.03 8.91 4.92
CA GLU A 41 1.09 9.12 6.37
C GLU A 41 2.48 9.59 6.80
N TYR A 42 3.55 8.98 6.26
CA TYR A 42 4.90 9.44 6.54
C TYR A 42 5.10 10.88 6.05
N CYS A 43 4.69 11.18 4.80
CA CYS A 43 4.83 12.53 4.24
C CYS A 43 4.12 13.57 5.10
N SER A 44 2.88 13.28 5.54
CA SER A 44 2.11 14.21 6.36
C SER A 44 2.75 14.38 7.74
N CYS A 45 3.18 13.27 8.36
CA CYS A 45 3.92 13.32 9.62
C CYS A 45 5.19 14.18 9.52
N TYR A 46 5.95 14.03 8.43
CA TYR A 46 7.24 14.70 8.29
C TYR A 46 7.10 16.18 7.88
N PHE A 47 6.33 16.48 6.83
CA PHE A 47 6.24 17.83 6.27
C PHE A 47 5.13 18.70 6.87
N VAL A 48 4.05 18.11 7.39
CA VAL A 48 2.95 18.87 8.03
C VAL A 48 3.20 18.98 9.52
N MET A 49 3.48 17.85 10.19
CA MET A 49 3.65 17.81 11.65
C MET A 49 5.09 18.08 12.10
N GLU A 50 6.05 18.10 11.17
CA GLU A 50 7.46 18.42 11.45
C GLU A 50 8.09 17.50 12.54
N LEU A 51 7.67 16.22 12.56
CA LEU A 51 8.20 15.20 13.48
C LEU A 51 9.48 14.53 12.95
N SER A 52 10.17 13.77 13.80
CA SER A 52 11.38 13.06 13.40
C SER A 52 11.10 11.92 12.42
N GLU A 53 12.11 11.54 11.63
CA GLU A 53 11.99 10.42 10.69
C GLU A 53 11.60 9.11 11.39
N GLU A 54 12.13 8.86 12.60
CA GLU A 54 11.81 7.68 13.41
C GLU A 54 10.34 7.68 13.84
N GLN A 55 9.84 8.80 14.36
CA GLN A 55 8.43 8.95 14.75
C GLN A 55 7.50 8.73 13.56
N CYS A 56 7.89 9.24 12.38
CA CYS A 56 7.10 9.05 11.16
C CYS A 56 7.14 7.62 10.63
N HIS A 57 8.25 6.90 10.79
CA HIS A 57 8.30 5.47 10.47
C HIS A 57 7.39 4.65 11.36
N ASP A 58 7.33 4.97 12.66
CA ASP A 58 6.45 4.29 13.60
C ASP A 58 4.97 4.65 13.36
N PHE A 59 4.68 5.92 13.05
CA PHE A 59 3.34 6.37 12.72
C PHE A 59 2.78 5.72 11.45
N ALA A 60 3.61 5.61 10.40
CA ALA A 60 3.21 5.01 9.13
C ALA A 60 3.25 3.47 9.13
N ARG A 61 3.78 2.83 10.19
CA ARG A 61 4.00 1.38 10.24
C ARG A 61 2.68 0.60 10.17
N GLN A 62 2.66 -0.40 9.30
CA GLN A 62 1.59 -1.40 9.21
C GLN A 62 2.14 -2.79 9.50
N TRP A 63 1.26 -3.78 9.70
CA TRP A 63 1.67 -5.18 9.87
C TRP A 63 2.32 -5.79 8.63
N VAL A 64 1.99 -5.28 7.45
CA VAL A 64 2.64 -5.68 6.19
C VAL A 64 3.87 -4.81 5.98
N PRO A 65 5.07 -5.39 5.80
CA PRO A 65 6.28 -4.61 5.64
C PRO A 65 6.33 -3.92 4.26
N ILE A 66 6.97 -2.75 4.24
CA ILE A 66 7.44 -2.10 3.00
C ILE A 66 8.78 -2.73 2.58
N SER A 67 9.10 -2.66 1.29
CA SER A 67 10.36 -3.19 0.76
C SER A 67 11.39 -2.09 0.46
N GLU A 68 10.94 -0.88 0.11
CA GLU A 68 11.82 0.25 -0.21
C GLU A 68 11.17 1.55 0.30
N PHE A 69 12.02 2.49 0.72
CA PHE A 69 11.62 3.80 1.22
C PHE A 69 12.61 4.88 0.73
N LYS A 70 12.09 6.02 0.28
CA LYS A 70 12.89 7.19 -0.11
C LYS A 70 12.19 8.47 0.31
N LEU A 71 12.86 9.25 1.17
CA LEU A 71 12.49 10.62 1.51
C LEU A 71 13.27 11.59 0.61
N ASP A 72 12.56 12.44 -0.13
CA ASP A 72 13.13 13.51 -0.95
C ASP A 72 12.72 14.86 -0.35
N LYS A 73 13.65 15.45 0.41
CA LYS A 73 13.43 16.72 1.13
C LYS A 73 13.40 17.92 0.18
N GLU A 74 14.12 17.85 -0.94
CA GLU A 74 14.18 18.94 -1.92
C GLU A 74 12.85 19.08 -2.66
N ASN A 75 12.27 17.95 -3.07
CA ASN A 75 10.98 17.91 -3.76
C ASN A 75 9.78 17.77 -2.81
N THR A 76 10.01 17.74 -1.50
CA THR A 76 8.99 17.56 -0.45
C THR A 76 8.10 16.32 -0.70
N SER A 77 8.73 15.19 -1.03
CA SER A 77 8.03 13.97 -1.42
C SER A 77 8.59 12.72 -0.77
N VAL A 78 7.75 11.70 -0.67
CA VAL A 78 8.07 10.40 -0.06
C VAL A 78 7.64 9.31 -1.03
N THR A 79 8.57 8.46 -1.42
CA THR A 79 8.30 7.31 -2.30
C THR A 79 8.50 6.01 -1.53
N VAL A 80 7.52 5.12 -1.61
CA VAL A 80 7.51 3.84 -0.91
C VAL A 80 7.15 2.72 -1.86
N LYS A 81 7.76 1.55 -1.68
CA LYS A 81 7.39 0.32 -2.35
C LYS A 81 6.92 -0.72 -1.34
N GLY A 82 5.82 -1.40 -1.64
CA GLY A 82 5.25 -2.48 -0.84
C GLY A 82 4.39 -3.39 -1.71
N LEU A 83 4.41 -4.71 -1.44
CA LEU A 83 3.68 -5.72 -2.22
C LEU A 83 3.85 -5.60 -3.75
N GLY A 84 5.04 -5.16 -4.21
CA GLY A 84 5.34 -4.98 -5.64
C GLY A 84 4.73 -3.73 -6.29
N LYS A 85 4.11 -2.83 -5.53
CA LYS A 85 3.63 -1.52 -5.99
C LYS A 85 4.48 -0.40 -5.40
N THR A 86 4.64 0.66 -6.18
CA THR A 86 5.39 1.87 -5.78
C THR A 86 4.45 3.07 -5.84
N ASN A 87 4.41 3.85 -4.77
CA ASN A 87 3.60 5.05 -4.68
C ASN A 87 4.43 6.20 -4.10
N THR A 88 4.12 7.41 -4.57
CA THR A 88 4.77 8.64 -4.10
C THR A 88 3.71 9.58 -3.57
N ALA A 89 3.92 10.09 -2.37
CA ALA A 89 3.16 11.19 -1.80
C ALA A 89 4.00 12.48 -1.89
N LYS A 90 3.35 13.60 -2.15
CA LYS A 90 3.98 14.92 -2.16
C LYS A 90 3.21 15.88 -1.26
N PHE A 91 3.96 16.62 -0.46
CA PHE A 91 3.42 17.70 0.34
C PHE A 91 2.89 18.82 -0.56
N GLN A 92 1.66 19.25 -0.32
CA GLN A 92 1.02 20.34 -1.06
C GLN A 92 1.07 21.64 -0.25
N SER A 93 0.64 21.59 1.01
CA SER A 93 0.63 22.71 1.96
C SER A 93 0.24 22.19 3.35
N LYS A 94 0.23 23.05 4.38
CA LYS A 94 -0.21 22.66 5.72
C LYS A 94 -1.72 22.37 5.76
N GLU A 95 -2.52 23.08 4.96
CA GLU A 95 -3.97 22.94 4.90
C GLU A 95 -4.41 21.70 4.12
N TYR A 96 -3.73 21.40 3.01
CA TYR A 96 -4.05 20.26 2.14
C TYR A 96 -3.25 18.99 2.47
N GLY A 97 -2.20 19.10 3.27
CA GLY A 97 -1.33 17.99 3.65
C GLY A 97 -0.57 17.38 2.47
N CYS A 98 -0.36 16.06 2.52
CA CYS A 98 0.25 15.31 1.43
C CYS A 98 -0.78 14.57 0.57
N THR A 99 -0.58 14.59 -0.74
CA THR A 99 -1.41 13.86 -1.72
C THR A 99 -0.56 12.86 -2.50
N LEU A 100 -1.19 11.79 -2.98
CA LEU A 100 -0.52 10.82 -3.85
C LEU A 100 -0.38 11.40 -5.26
N LEU A 101 0.80 11.25 -5.85
CA LEU A 101 1.11 11.74 -7.20
C LEU A 101 0.56 10.84 -8.30
N ASN A 102 0.25 9.58 -7.98
CA ASN A 102 -0.26 8.60 -8.92
C ASN A 102 -1.56 7.97 -8.38
N GLU A 103 -2.65 8.72 -8.48
CA GLU A 103 -4.02 8.18 -8.43
C GLU A 103 -4.69 8.45 -9.78
N GLY A 104 -4.30 7.76 -10.86
CA GLY A 104 -4.99 8.01 -12.14
C GLY A 104 -4.39 7.52 -13.46
N THR A 105 -3.53 6.50 -13.50
CA THR A 105 -3.17 5.86 -14.78
C THR A 105 -3.45 4.37 -14.73
N ASN A 106 -4.69 4.03 -15.10
CA ASN A 106 -4.93 2.80 -15.87
C ASN A 106 -4.63 3.11 -17.33
#